data_AF-A0A6M3Y245-F1
#
_entry.id   AF-A0A6M3Y245-F1
#
_cell.length_a   1.000
_cell.length_b   1.000
_cell.length_c   1.000
_cell.angle_alpha   90.00
_cell.angle_beta   90.00
_cell.angle_gamma   90.00
#
_symmetry.space_group_name_H-M   'P 1'
#
loop_
_entity.id
_entity.type
_entity.pdbx_description
1 polymer ?
#
loop_
_entity_poly.entity_id
_entity_poly.type
_entity_poly.pdbx_seq_one_letter_code
_entity_poly.pdbx_strand_id
1 'polypeptide(L)' 'MYGYKKYRQKAYTELRPYIEDENLSEVSVSETDSPSKGGMIARNPDKPQDMWYVNKEYFDKNYEQIS' A
#
# COMPACT_ATOMS: atom_id res chain seq x y z
N MET A 1 9.43 12.53 24.71
CA MET A 1 9.36 11.16 24.15
C MET A 1 8.02 11.01 23.43
N TYR A 2 8.01 10.90 22.10
CA TYR A 2 6.78 10.71 21.34
C TYR A 2 6.45 9.21 21.32
N GLY A 3 5.52 8.77 22.16
CA GLY A 3 5.03 7.39 22.17
C GLY A 3 4.08 7.11 21.00
N TYR A 4 3.96 5.85 20.62
CA TYR A 4 3.03 5.40 19.59
C TYR A 4 1.56 5.63 20.02
N LYS A 5 0.74 6.11 19.09
CA LYS A 5 -0.70 6.27 19.26
C LYS A 5 -1.42 5.56 18.12
N LYS A 6 -2.60 5.01 18.41
CA LYS A 6 -3.43 4.33 17.40
C LYS A 6 -4.20 5.37 16.60
N TYR A 7 -4.06 5.33 15.28
CA TYR A 7 -4.83 6.15 14.34
C TYR A 7 -5.45 5.24 13.28
N ARG A 8 -6.59 5.65 12.75
CA ARG A 8 -7.18 5.09 11.52
C ARG A 8 -7.19 6.17 10.46
N GLN A 9 -7.04 5.78 9.21
CA GLN A 9 -7.20 6.69 8.09
C GLN A 9 -8.66 7.16 8.02
N LYS A 10 -8.87 8.45 7.74
CA LYS A 10 -10.23 9.02 7.59
C LYS A 10 -10.78 8.80 6.19
N ALA A 11 -9.90 8.90 5.20
CA ALA A 11 -10.20 8.68 3.80
C ALA A 11 -9.91 7.23 3.42
N TYR A 12 -10.44 6.84 2.27
CA TYR A 12 -10.11 5.57 1.64
C TYR A 12 -8.75 5.65 0.96
N THR A 13 -8.11 4.50 0.82
CA THR A 13 -6.90 4.35 0.01
C THR A 13 -7.31 3.60 -1.26
N GLU A 14 -6.79 4.02 -2.41
CA GLU A 14 -6.98 3.30 -3.66
C GLU A 14 -5.89 2.26 -3.80
N LEU A 15 -6.26 1.01 -4.09
CA LEU A 15 -5.33 -0.10 -4.27
C LEU A 15 -5.62 -0.82 -5.57
N ARG A 16 -4.56 -1.21 -6.27
CA ARG A 16 -4.62 -2.14 -7.41
C ARG A 16 -3.66 -3.30 -7.20
N PRO A 17 -3.88 -4.46 -7.85
CA PRO A 17 -2.90 -5.53 -7.85
C PRO A 17 -1.54 -5.06 -8.37
N TYR A 18 -0.48 -5.52 -7.71
CA TYR A 18 0.87 -5.48 -8.26
C TYR A 18 0.97 -6.45 -9.44
N ILE A 19 1.61 -6.00 -10.51
CA ILE A 19 1.93 -6.80 -11.69
C ILE A 19 3.41 -7.22 -11.55
N GLU A 20 3.67 -8.52 -11.62
CA GLU A 20 5.03 -9.06 -11.54
C GLU A 20 5.93 -8.41 -12.59
N ASP A 21 7.13 -7.99 -12.16
CA ASP A 21 8.13 -7.26 -12.95
C ASP A 21 7.69 -5.87 -13.48
N GLU A 22 6.60 -5.27 -12.96
CA GLU A 22 6.27 -3.89 -13.32
C GLU A 22 7.29 -2.88 -12.78
N ASN A 23 7.39 -1.73 -13.44
CA ASN A 23 8.31 -0.68 -13.02
C ASN A 23 7.83 -0.03 -11.71
N LEU A 24 8.61 -0.21 -10.64
CA LEU A 24 8.35 0.34 -9.30
C LEU A 24 9.17 1.61 -8.99
N SER A 25 9.79 2.26 -9.97
CA SER A 25 10.62 3.46 -9.74
C SER A 25 9.86 4.64 -9.10
N GLU A 26 8.54 4.71 -9.31
CA GLU A 26 7.66 5.72 -8.70
C GLU A 26 6.92 5.19 -7.45
N VAL A 27 7.18 3.95 -7.06
CA VAL A 27 6.51 3.28 -5.93
C VAL A 27 7.46 3.17 -4.76
N SER A 28 7.03 3.64 -3.59
CA SER A 28 7.76 3.43 -2.34
C SER A 28 7.67 1.95 -1.93
N VAL A 29 8.81 1.27 -1.89
CA VAL A 29 8.93 -0.12 -1.43
C VAL A 29 9.85 -0.15 -0.21
N SER A 30 9.41 -0.77 0.88
CA SER A 30 10.28 -0.97 2.05
C SER A 30 11.43 -1.91 1.69
N GLU A 31 12.63 -1.68 2.23
CA GLU A 31 13.79 -2.57 2.01
C GLU A 31 13.53 -4.01 2.46
N THR A 32 12.61 -4.21 3.41
CA THR A 32 12.22 -5.52 3.93
C THR A 32 11.12 -6.20 3.12
N ASP A 33 10.44 -5.46 2.24
CA ASP A 33 9.38 -6.02 1.40
C ASP A 33 10.00 -6.54 0.10
N SER A 34 9.67 -7.78 -0.26
CA SER A 34 9.97 -8.34 -1.58
C SER A 34 8.68 -8.33 -2.41
N PRO A 35 8.58 -7.44 -3.42
CA PRO A 35 7.42 -7.39 -4.31
C PRO A 35 7.14 -8.75 -4.92
N SER A 36 5.95 -9.27 -4.69
CA SER A 36 5.58 -10.63 -5.04
C SER A 36 4.12 -10.72 -5.42
N LYS A 37 3.77 -11.80 -6.11
CA LYS A 37 2.41 -12.05 -6.56
C LYS A 37 1.41 -11.97 -5.40
N GLY A 38 0.37 -11.17 -5.60
CA GLY A 38 -0.68 -10.94 -4.59
C GLY A 38 -0.43 -9.71 -3.71
N GLY A 39 0.70 -9.01 -3.87
CA GLY A 39 0.84 -7.65 -3.36
C GLY A 39 -0.05 -6.65 -4.10
N MET A 40 -0.14 -5.44 -3.53
CA MET A 40 -0.94 -4.34 -4.05
C MET A 40 -0.08 -3.08 -4.19
N ILE A 41 -0.44 -2.22 -5.14
CA ILE A 41 0.05 -0.84 -5.22
C ILE A 41 -1.04 0.05 -4.68
N ALA A 42 -0.75 0.68 -3.54
CA ALA A 42 -1.63 1.66 -2.91
C ALA A 42 -1.21 3.07 -3.33
N ARG A 43 -2.17 3.99 -3.43
CA ARG A 43 -1.90 5.40 -3.68
C ARG A 43 -2.82 6.32 -2.88
N ASN A 44 -2.34 7.54 -2.65
CA ASN A 44 -3.18 8.60 -2.11
C ASN A 44 -4.18 9.08 -3.18
N PRO A 45 -5.50 9.04 -2.93
CA PRO A 45 -6.49 9.53 -3.91
C PRO A 45 -6.32 11.00 -4.28
N ASP A 46 -5.86 11.84 -3.33
CA ASP A 46 -5.66 13.27 -3.54
C ASP A 46 -4.30 13.60 -4.21
N LYS A 47 -3.37 12.64 -4.18
CA LYS A 47 -2.01 12.76 -4.74
C LYS A 47 -1.61 11.44 -5.41
N PRO A 48 -2.08 11.18 -6.64
CA PRO A 48 -1.91 9.89 -7.28
C PRO A 48 -0.46 9.44 -7.50
N GLN A 49 0.50 10.37 -7.48
CA GLN A 49 1.94 10.10 -7.53
C GLN A 49 2.50 9.56 -6.21
N ASP A 50 1.81 9.72 -5.08
CA ASP A 50 2.23 9.17 -3.79
C ASP A 50 1.78 7.70 -3.74
N MET A 51 2.64 6.81 -4.26
CA MET A 51 2.40 5.38 -4.36
C MET A 51 3.29 4.58 -3.41
N TRP A 52 2.77 3.49 -2.86
CA TRP A 52 3.54 2.54 -2.06
C TRP A 52 3.09 1.10 -2.28
N TYR A 53 4.04 0.18 -2.18
CA TYR A 53 3.76 -1.25 -2.22
C TYR A 53 3.17 -1.71 -0.88
N VAL A 54 2.18 -2.58 -0.96
CA VAL A 54 1.56 -3.25 0.18
C VAL A 54 1.68 -4.75 -0.06
N ASN A 55 2.41 -5.45 0.81
CA ASN A 55 2.51 -6.90 0.71
C ASN A 55 1.15 -7.57 0.95
N LYS A 56 1.00 -8.78 0.42
CA LYS A 56 -0.27 -9.53 0.45
C LYS A 56 -0.83 -9.70 1.86
N GLU A 57 0.01 -10.11 2.82
CA GLU A 57 -0.43 -10.40 4.19
C GLU A 57 -0.95 -9.14 4.89
N TYR A 58 -0.27 -8.00 4.68
CA TYR A 58 -0.72 -6.72 5.20
C TYR A 58 -2.02 -6.28 4.53
N PHE A 59 -2.15 -6.48 3.21
CA PHE A 59 -3.37 -6.17 2.49
C PHE A 59 -4.57 -6.94 3.07
N ASP A 60 -4.48 -8.28 3.11
CA ASP A 60 -5.56 -9.17 3.56
C ASP A 60 -5.99 -8.88 5.01
N LYS A 61 -5.07 -8.41 5.85
CA LYS A 61 -5.33 -8.12 7.28
C LYS A 61 -5.96 -6.75 7.52
N ASN A 62 -5.67 -5.76 6.67
CA ASN A 62 -5.97 -4.35 6.97
C ASN A 62 -6.94 -3.68 5.99
N TYR A 63 -7.23 -4.31 4.84
CA TYR A 63 -8.08 -3.72 3.81
C TYR A 63 -9.28 -4.59 3.48
N GLU A 64 -10.39 -3.92 3.19
CA GLU A 64 -11.60 -4.50 2.64
C GLU A 64 -12.05 -3.67 1.45
N GLN A 65 -12.57 -4.32 0.41
CA GLN A 65 -13.16 -3.61 -0.71
C GLN A 65 -14.48 -2.99 -0.27
N ILE A 66 -14.65 -1.71 -0.59
CA ILE A 66 -15.91 -1.00 -0.37
C ILE A 66 -16.76 -1.16 -1.64
N SER A 67 -18.02 -1.53 -1.44
CA SER A 67 -19.06 -1.63 -2.47
C SER A 67 -19.82 -0.33 -2.63
#